data_AF-A0AA88V8Z9-F1
#
_entry.id   AF-A0AA88V8Z9-F1
#
_cell.length_a   1.000
_cell.length_b   1.000
_cell.length_c   1.000
_cell.angle_alpha   90.00
_cell.angle_beta   90.00
_cell.angle_gamma   90.00
#
_symmetry.space_group_name_H-M   'P 1'
#
loop_
_entity.id
_entity.type
_entity.pdbx_description
1 polymer ?
#
loop_
_entity_poly.entity_id
_entity_poly.type
_entity_poly.pdbx_seq_one_letter_code
_entity_poly.pdbx_strand_id
1 'polypeptide(L)'
;MTFIAAVFEVDANDILRYNPQVPNLDSIQADARINIPFSCNCLGGQFLGHSFLCNVLPGDRYDTIATWFFANLTTEVLLQKFNTYDPTSIPTVNARLNVTVNCSCRDARVSKDYGVFATYPLRQGDSLDSIAAQVDLTADLLRRYNPNANFSAGTGPVYLPIERDVVGFWSGWSPASPAVIKQPT
;
A
#
# COMPACT_ATOMS: atom_id res chain seq x y z
N MET A 1 -19.10 7.56 -2.54
CA MET A 1 -18.35 7.07 -1.35
C MET A 1 -16.87 7.20 -1.65
N THR A 2 -15.95 6.89 -0.73
CA THR A 2 -14.56 6.49 -1.05
C THR A 2 -13.82 6.02 0.21
N PHE A 3 -14.14 4.83 0.72
CA PHE A 3 -13.45 4.22 1.88
C PHE A 3 -11.91 4.33 1.78
N ILE A 4 -11.35 4.10 0.60
CA ILE A 4 -9.91 4.23 0.32
C ILE A 4 -9.40 5.65 0.59
N ALA A 5 -10.08 6.68 0.08
CA ALA A 5 -9.70 8.08 0.29
C ALA A 5 -9.72 8.44 1.79
N ALA A 6 -10.71 7.92 2.53
CA ALA A 6 -10.81 8.14 3.97
C ALA A 6 -9.71 7.41 4.76
N VAL A 7 -9.37 6.18 4.40
CA VAL A 7 -8.32 5.38 5.07
C VAL A 7 -6.92 5.97 4.86
N PHE A 8 -6.64 6.47 3.65
CA PHE A 8 -5.33 7.02 3.31
C PHE A 8 -5.24 8.54 3.49
N GLU A 9 -6.33 9.20 3.90
CA GLU A 9 -6.39 10.67 4.05
C GLU A 9 -5.95 11.41 2.77
N VAL A 10 -6.35 10.89 1.59
CA VAL A 10 -6.01 11.44 0.27
C VAL A 10 -7.28 11.87 -0.47
N ASP A 11 -7.23 12.97 -1.22
CA ASP A 11 -8.34 13.40 -2.08
C ASP A 11 -8.64 12.34 -3.16
N ALA A 12 -9.94 12.06 -3.36
CA ALA A 12 -10.39 11.08 -4.33
C ALA A 12 -9.95 11.43 -5.77
N ASN A 13 -9.91 12.72 -6.14
CA ASN A 13 -9.45 13.14 -7.47
C ASN A 13 -7.94 12.97 -7.61
N ASP A 14 -7.18 13.18 -6.54
CA ASP A 14 -5.74 12.89 -6.56
C ASP A 14 -5.51 11.40 -6.77
N ILE A 15 -6.23 10.51 -6.07
CA ILE A 15 -6.15 9.07 -6.35
C ILE A 15 -6.50 8.78 -7.82
N LEU A 16 -7.57 9.35 -8.36
CA LEU A 16 -7.97 9.11 -9.76
C LEU A 16 -6.92 9.60 -10.77
N ARG A 17 -6.20 10.70 -10.50
CA ARG A 17 -5.09 11.17 -11.35
C ARG A 17 -3.97 10.13 -11.49
N TYR A 18 -3.72 9.34 -10.44
CA TYR A 18 -2.73 8.27 -10.48
C TYR A 18 -3.29 6.92 -10.99
N ASN A 19 -4.59 6.87 -11.32
CA ASN A 19 -5.29 5.67 -11.74
C ASN A 19 -6.23 5.95 -12.92
N PRO A 20 -5.70 6.36 -14.10
CA PRO A 20 -6.53 6.70 -15.26
C PRO A 20 -7.38 5.53 -15.79
N GLN A 21 -7.02 4.30 -15.41
CA GLN A 21 -7.79 3.09 -15.71
C GLN A 21 -9.07 2.93 -14.87
N VAL A 22 -9.21 3.70 -13.79
CA VAL A 22 -10.34 3.61 -12.86
C VAL A 22 -11.30 4.76 -13.15
N PRO A 23 -12.51 4.48 -13.68
CA PRO A 23 -13.44 5.55 -14.06
C PRO A 23 -14.02 6.28 -12.84
N ASN A 24 -14.17 5.60 -11.71
CA ASN A 24 -14.54 6.17 -10.42
C ASN A 24 -14.15 5.20 -9.29
N LEU A 25 -13.97 5.74 -8.08
CA LEU A 25 -13.55 4.96 -6.91
C LEU A 25 -14.69 4.21 -6.20
N ASP A 26 -15.94 4.39 -6.67
CA ASP A 26 -17.11 3.66 -6.15
C ASP A 26 -17.29 2.30 -6.83
N SER A 27 -16.66 2.07 -7.98
CA SER A 27 -16.76 0.82 -8.76
C SER A 27 -15.38 0.37 -9.24
N ILE A 28 -14.57 -0.07 -8.28
CA ILE A 28 -13.25 -0.64 -8.55
C ILE A 28 -13.43 -2.13 -8.83
N GLN A 29 -12.84 -2.62 -9.93
CA GLN A 29 -12.89 -4.04 -10.25
C GLN A 29 -12.27 -4.84 -9.11
N ALA A 30 -12.93 -5.94 -8.79
CA ALA A 30 -12.25 -6.97 -8.08
C ALA A 30 -11.04 -7.44 -8.86
N ASP A 31 -10.03 -7.69 -8.07
CA ASP A 31 -8.73 -7.99 -8.52
C ASP A 31 -8.04 -6.78 -9.16
N ALA A 32 -8.25 -5.54 -8.66
CA ALA A 32 -7.48 -4.34 -9.06
C ALA A 32 -6.40 -3.89 -8.04
N ARG A 33 -5.33 -3.24 -8.53
CA ARG A 33 -4.36 -2.47 -7.72
C ARG A 33 -4.60 -0.98 -7.99
N ILE A 34 -4.59 -0.18 -6.94
CA ILE A 34 -4.83 1.27 -6.98
C ILE A 34 -3.59 1.96 -6.43
N ASN A 35 -3.04 2.90 -7.19
CA ASN A 35 -1.95 3.75 -6.76
C ASN A 35 -2.48 4.81 -5.80
N ILE A 36 -1.98 4.81 -4.57
CA ILE A 36 -2.31 5.84 -3.59
C ILE A 36 -1.11 6.77 -3.45
N PRO A 37 -1.21 8.05 -3.85
CA PRO A 37 -0.12 8.98 -3.67
C PRO A 37 0.01 9.35 -2.20
N PHE A 38 1.24 9.28 -1.66
CA PHE A 38 1.55 9.75 -0.32
C PHE A 38 3.00 10.24 -0.24
N SER A 39 3.29 11.05 0.78
CA SER A 39 4.63 11.59 0.99
C SER A 39 5.53 10.58 1.70
N CYS A 40 6.73 10.35 1.17
CA CYS A 40 7.73 9.50 1.82
C CYS A 40 8.71 10.37 2.63
N ASN A 41 8.80 10.12 3.94
CA ASN A 41 9.74 10.85 4.80
C ASN A 41 11.15 10.26 4.70
N CYS A 42 12.00 10.88 3.86
CA CYS A 42 13.37 10.43 3.57
C CYS A 42 14.45 10.91 4.55
N LEU A 43 14.08 11.51 5.68
CA LEU A 43 15.02 12.13 6.63
C LEU A 43 15.37 11.14 7.76
N GLY A 44 16.64 10.71 7.85
CA GLY A 44 17.17 10.18 9.11
C GLY A 44 17.36 8.66 9.26
N GLY A 45 17.69 7.94 8.19
CA GLY A 45 18.60 6.78 8.25
C GLY A 45 18.21 5.50 9.02
N GLN A 46 17.03 5.41 9.64
CA GLN A 46 16.62 4.17 10.34
C GLN A 46 15.29 3.58 9.85
N PHE A 47 14.38 4.40 9.33
CA PHE A 47 13.08 3.95 8.84
C PHE A 47 12.53 4.95 7.81
N LEU A 48 12.12 4.45 6.64
CA LEU A 48 11.53 5.25 5.56
C LEU A 48 10.06 4.86 5.44
N GLY A 49 9.16 5.80 5.72
CA GLY A 49 7.74 5.53 5.70
C GLY A 49 6.87 6.78 5.81
N HIS A 50 5.58 6.54 5.70
CA HIS A 50 4.52 7.48 6.00
C HIS A 50 3.63 6.91 7.09
N SER A 51 3.14 7.77 7.99
CA SER A 51 2.19 7.35 9.03
C SER A 51 0.84 7.99 8.75
N PHE A 52 -0.13 7.17 8.40
CA PHE A 52 -1.55 7.56 8.25
C PHE A 52 -2.26 7.47 9.60
N LEU A 53 -3.36 8.21 9.76
CA LEU A 53 -4.26 8.05 10.90
C LEU A 53 -5.53 7.28 10.48
N CYS A 54 -5.67 6.05 10.96
CA CYS A 54 -6.85 5.23 10.69
C CYS A 54 -7.83 5.29 11.85
N ASN A 55 -9.09 5.63 11.59
CA ASN A 55 -10.16 5.50 12.60
C ASN A 55 -10.49 4.02 12.79
N VAL A 56 -10.64 3.61 14.05
CA VAL A 56 -11.00 2.24 14.43
C VAL A 56 -12.50 2.14 14.67
N LEU A 57 -13.13 1.10 14.14
CA LEU A 57 -14.51 0.75 14.40
C LEU A 57 -14.61 -0.38 15.45
N PRO A 58 -15.75 -0.50 16.15
CA PRO A 58 -15.96 -1.61 17.08
C PRO A 58 -15.76 -2.97 16.40
N GLY A 59 -14.82 -3.76 16.91
CA GLY A 59 -14.47 -5.10 16.39
C GLY A 59 -13.25 -5.15 15.46
N ASP A 60 -12.69 -4.00 15.09
CA ASP A 60 -11.45 -3.95 14.32
C ASP A 60 -10.25 -4.49 15.13
N ARG A 61 -9.31 -5.11 14.41
CA ARG A 61 -8.09 -5.71 14.95
C ARG A 61 -6.89 -5.29 14.12
N TYR A 62 -5.69 -5.41 14.67
CA TYR A 62 -4.47 -5.07 13.92
C TYR A 62 -4.31 -5.91 12.66
N ASP A 63 -4.60 -7.21 12.72
CA ASP A 63 -4.53 -8.09 11.55
C ASP A 63 -5.55 -7.67 10.47
N THR A 64 -6.78 -7.33 10.86
CA THR A 64 -7.81 -6.93 9.88
C THR A 64 -7.47 -5.59 9.24
N ILE A 65 -6.97 -4.63 10.00
CA ILE A 65 -6.54 -3.32 9.47
C ILE A 65 -5.36 -3.48 8.52
N ALA A 66 -4.34 -4.26 8.89
CA ALA A 66 -3.17 -4.48 8.05
C ALA A 66 -3.54 -5.17 6.72
N THR A 67 -4.34 -6.24 6.80
CA THR A 67 -4.62 -7.10 5.65
C THR A 67 -5.75 -6.59 4.76
N TRP A 68 -6.81 -5.99 5.33
CA TRP A 68 -7.99 -5.55 4.59
C TRP A 68 -7.99 -4.05 4.29
N PHE A 69 -7.74 -3.21 5.29
CA PHE A 69 -7.87 -1.75 5.12
C PHE A 69 -6.67 -1.21 4.34
N PHE A 70 -5.48 -1.70 4.68
CA PHE A 70 -4.21 -1.30 4.07
C PHE A 70 -3.66 -2.34 3.08
N ALA A 71 -4.40 -3.41 2.77
CA ALA A 71 -4.06 -4.37 1.71
C ALA A 71 -2.60 -4.89 1.78
N ASN A 72 -2.10 -5.17 2.98
CA ASN A 72 -0.72 -5.59 3.28
C ASN A 72 0.39 -4.55 3.00
N LEU A 73 0.05 -3.26 2.88
CA LEU A 73 1.04 -2.16 2.86
C LEU A 73 1.70 -1.92 4.23
N THR A 74 1.07 -2.42 5.29
CA THR A 74 1.59 -2.46 6.65
C THR A 74 1.50 -3.88 7.20
N THR A 75 2.04 -4.10 8.40
CA THR A 75 1.95 -5.39 9.10
C THR A 75 1.39 -5.19 10.50
N GLU A 76 0.79 -6.24 11.05
CA GLU A 76 0.36 -6.24 12.45
C GLU A 76 1.53 -5.89 13.39
N VAL A 77 2.74 -6.39 13.12
CA VAL A 77 3.94 -6.08 13.91
C VAL A 77 4.26 -4.59 13.90
N LEU A 78 4.14 -3.91 12.75
CA LEU A 78 4.33 -2.46 12.67
C LEU A 78 3.22 -1.71 13.40
N LEU A 79 1.96 -2.16 13.25
CA LEU A 79 0.84 -1.56 13.96
C LEU A 79 1.01 -1.66 15.48
N GLN A 80 1.37 -2.83 16.00
CA GLN A 80 1.63 -3.02 17.43
C GLN A 80 2.85 -2.22 17.91
N LYS A 81 3.86 -2.04 17.06
CA LYS A 81 5.07 -1.26 17.39
C LYS A 81 4.80 0.24 17.53
N PHE A 82 3.92 0.79 16.69
CA PHE A 82 3.68 2.24 16.60
C PHE A 82 2.38 2.69 17.29
N ASN A 83 1.70 1.79 18.00
CA ASN A 83 0.51 2.08 18.76
C ASN A 83 0.62 1.49 20.17
N THR A 84 -0.07 2.10 21.12
CA THR A 84 0.01 1.72 22.55
C THR A 84 -1.17 0.86 23.01
N TYR A 85 -2.12 0.55 22.12
CA TYR A 85 -3.29 -0.24 22.48
C TYR A 85 -2.94 -1.73 22.57
N ASP A 86 -3.63 -2.42 23.47
CA ASP A 86 -3.50 -3.86 23.60
C ASP A 86 -4.04 -4.53 22.31
N PRO A 87 -3.29 -5.48 21.68
CA PRO A 87 -3.73 -6.18 20.48
C PRO A 87 -5.08 -6.91 20.62
N THR A 88 -5.46 -7.26 21.85
CA THR A 88 -6.72 -7.91 22.19
C THR A 88 -7.82 -6.93 22.62
N SER A 89 -7.49 -5.66 22.83
CA SER A 89 -8.42 -4.65 23.34
C SER A 89 -8.12 -3.26 22.78
N ILE A 90 -8.40 -3.07 21.49
CA ILE A 90 -8.38 -1.74 20.87
C ILE A 90 -9.67 -1.00 21.31
N PRO A 91 -9.57 0.24 21.85
CA PRO A 91 -10.76 0.96 22.31
C PRO A 91 -11.75 1.22 21.17
N THR A 92 -13.05 1.16 21.46
CA THR A 92 -14.12 1.23 20.46
C THR A 92 -14.69 2.64 20.23
N VAL A 93 -14.27 3.63 21.04
CA VAL A 93 -14.78 5.00 20.97
C VAL A 93 -13.62 5.95 20.66
N ASN A 94 -13.71 6.63 19.51
CA ASN A 94 -12.76 7.65 19.05
C ASN A 94 -11.28 7.20 19.00
N ALA A 95 -11.02 5.89 18.93
CA ALA A 95 -9.67 5.39 18.79
C ALA A 95 -9.15 5.59 17.38
N ARG A 96 -7.89 6.03 17.29
CA ARG A 96 -7.13 6.14 16.05
C ARG A 96 -5.84 5.37 16.16
N LEU A 97 -5.44 4.73 15.08
CA LEU A 97 -4.16 4.05 14.94
C LEU A 97 -3.24 4.82 14.01
N ASN A 98 -1.98 4.92 14.43
CA ASN A 98 -0.88 5.25 13.55
C ASN A 98 -0.59 4.05 12.65
N VAL A 99 -0.90 4.18 11.36
CA VAL A 99 -0.65 3.13 10.39
C VAL A 99 0.54 3.50 9.55
N THR A 100 1.65 2.84 9.82
CA THR A 100 2.92 3.11 9.13
C THR A 100 3.06 2.24 7.89
N VAL A 101 3.24 2.88 6.74
CA VAL A 101 3.54 2.24 5.45
C VAL A 101 4.97 2.57 5.07
N ASN A 102 5.76 1.53 4.77
CA ASN A 102 7.13 1.73 4.32
C ASN A 102 7.15 2.34 2.92
N CYS A 103 8.18 3.11 2.62
CA CYS A 103 8.44 3.65 1.30
C CYS A 103 9.94 3.63 0.98
N SER A 104 10.27 3.89 -0.27
CA SER A 104 11.66 3.98 -0.73
C SER A 104 11.96 5.36 -1.29
N CYS A 105 13.23 5.73 -1.18
CA CYS A 105 13.77 6.98 -1.68
C CYS A 105 14.81 6.69 -2.76
N ARG A 106 15.16 7.71 -3.54
CA ARG A 106 16.16 7.60 -4.59
C ARG A 106 17.48 7.01 -4.09
N ASP A 107 17.93 5.93 -4.73
CA ASP A 107 19.29 5.40 -4.60
C ASP A 107 20.07 5.64 -5.89
N ALA A 108 20.87 6.71 -5.88
CA ALA A 108 21.72 7.09 -7.02
C ALA A 108 22.82 6.06 -7.35
N ARG A 109 23.07 5.06 -6.49
CA ARG A 109 23.98 3.94 -6.75
C ARG A 109 23.30 2.87 -7.63
N VAL A 110 21.97 2.80 -7.62
CA VAL A 110 21.20 1.91 -8.49
C VAL A 110 20.94 2.60 -9.84
N SER A 111 20.25 3.74 -9.83
CA SER A 111 20.06 4.59 -11.00
C SER A 111 19.80 6.04 -10.58
N LYS A 112 20.19 6.98 -11.46
CA LYS A 112 19.93 8.42 -11.26
C LYS A 112 18.57 8.84 -11.81
N ASP A 113 17.90 7.99 -12.58
CA ASP A 113 16.72 8.35 -13.37
C ASP A 113 15.42 8.26 -12.57
N TYR A 114 15.45 7.48 -11.48
CA TYR A 114 14.27 7.24 -10.65
C TYR A 114 14.34 8.01 -9.34
N GLY A 115 13.25 8.72 -9.02
CA GLY A 115 13.12 9.49 -7.79
C GLY A 115 11.77 9.32 -7.09
N VAL A 116 10.90 8.46 -7.63
CA VAL A 116 9.57 8.13 -7.10
C VAL A 116 9.44 6.61 -7.11
N PHE A 117 8.86 6.06 -6.05
CA PHE A 117 8.75 4.62 -5.87
C PHE A 117 7.33 4.26 -5.41
N ALA A 118 6.80 3.18 -5.95
CA ALA A 118 5.61 2.53 -5.43
C ALA A 118 6.02 1.45 -4.41
N THR A 119 5.35 1.44 -3.26
CA THR A 119 5.40 0.32 -2.32
C THR A 119 4.43 -0.76 -2.80
N TYR A 120 4.96 -1.92 -3.16
CA TYR A 120 4.21 -3.01 -3.77
C TYR A 120 4.20 -4.23 -2.83
N PRO A 121 3.08 -4.52 -2.15
CA PRO A 121 2.92 -5.77 -1.42
C PRO A 121 2.82 -6.93 -2.41
N LEU A 122 3.74 -7.88 -2.27
CA LEU A 122 3.71 -9.13 -3.03
C LEU A 122 2.47 -9.95 -2.67
N ARG A 123 1.92 -10.64 -3.66
CA ARG A 123 0.80 -11.58 -3.56
C ARG A 123 1.22 -12.95 -4.07
N GLN A 124 0.46 -13.98 -3.71
CA GLN A 124 0.65 -15.31 -4.25
C GLN A 124 0.58 -15.30 -5.77
N GLY A 125 1.57 -15.92 -6.42
CA GLY A 125 1.72 -15.91 -7.88
C GLY A 125 2.63 -14.80 -8.43
N ASP A 126 3.02 -13.81 -7.61
CA ASP A 126 4.00 -12.82 -8.04
C ASP A 126 5.39 -13.46 -8.23
N SER A 127 6.14 -12.88 -9.18
CA SER A 127 7.52 -13.23 -9.46
C SER A 127 8.27 -12.00 -9.95
N LEU A 128 9.59 -12.05 -9.92
CA LEU A 128 10.42 -10.95 -10.41
C LEU A 128 10.10 -10.63 -11.87
N ASP A 129 9.98 -11.65 -12.71
CA ASP A 129 9.74 -11.50 -14.14
C ASP A 129 8.32 -11.03 -14.45
N SER A 130 7.31 -11.56 -13.74
CA SER A 130 5.92 -11.12 -13.94
C SER A 130 5.73 -9.66 -13.52
N ILE A 131 6.35 -9.23 -12.42
CA ILE A 131 6.30 -7.83 -11.98
C ILE A 131 7.10 -6.95 -12.94
N ALA A 132 8.32 -7.34 -13.33
CA ALA A 132 9.14 -6.62 -14.30
C ALA A 132 8.39 -6.36 -15.61
N ALA A 133 7.75 -7.40 -16.17
CA ALA A 133 6.95 -7.29 -17.38
C ALA A 133 5.72 -6.39 -17.19
N GLN A 134 5.09 -6.44 -16.01
CA GLN A 134 3.91 -5.63 -15.70
C GLN A 134 4.23 -4.13 -15.64
N VAL A 135 5.39 -3.74 -15.10
CA VAL A 135 5.77 -2.33 -14.92
C VAL A 135 6.77 -1.83 -15.97
N ASP A 136 7.00 -2.62 -17.02
CA ASP A 136 7.95 -2.33 -18.11
C ASP A 136 9.36 -1.95 -17.60
N LEU A 137 9.85 -2.72 -16.63
CA LEU A 137 11.21 -2.56 -16.09
C LEU A 137 12.00 -3.85 -16.30
N THR A 138 13.32 -3.75 -16.24
CA THR A 138 14.15 -4.95 -16.24
C THR A 138 14.14 -5.63 -14.88
N ALA A 139 14.13 -6.96 -14.89
CA ALA A 139 14.28 -7.78 -13.68
C ALA A 139 15.56 -7.43 -12.89
N ASP A 140 16.65 -7.08 -13.59
CA ASP A 140 17.90 -6.64 -12.95
C ASP A 140 17.72 -5.34 -12.17
N LEU A 141 17.03 -4.35 -12.74
CA LEU A 141 16.77 -3.08 -12.06
C LEU A 141 15.94 -3.29 -10.79
N LEU A 142 14.85 -4.07 -10.89
CA LEU A 142 14.00 -4.39 -9.74
C LEU A 142 14.78 -5.14 -8.64
N ARG A 143 15.63 -6.10 -9.03
CA ARG A 143 16.49 -6.83 -8.10
C ARG A 143 17.49 -5.90 -7.40
N ARG A 144 18.08 -4.94 -8.12
CA ARG A 144 19.04 -3.99 -7.54
C ARG A 144 18.40 -3.03 -6.54
N TYR A 145 17.16 -2.61 -6.75
CA TYR A 145 16.40 -1.84 -5.75
C TYR A 145 15.92 -2.69 -4.57
N ASN A 146 15.81 -4.01 -4.74
CA ASN A 146 15.29 -4.94 -3.73
C ASN A 146 16.24 -6.13 -3.52
N PRO A 147 17.51 -5.90 -3.10
CA PRO A 147 18.57 -6.91 -3.16
C PRO A 147 18.33 -8.13 -2.26
N ASN A 148 17.50 -7.99 -1.23
CA ASN A 148 17.16 -9.05 -0.27
C ASN A 148 15.74 -9.59 -0.45
N ALA A 149 15.00 -9.12 -1.46
CA ALA A 149 13.61 -9.52 -1.65
C ALA A 149 13.51 -10.85 -2.41
N ASN A 150 12.68 -11.74 -1.90
CA ASN A 150 12.17 -12.87 -2.67
C ASN A 150 10.83 -12.47 -3.29
N PHE A 151 10.83 -12.14 -4.57
CA PHE A 151 9.63 -11.69 -5.31
C PHE A 151 8.52 -12.77 -5.39
N SER A 152 8.84 -14.03 -5.11
CA SER A 152 7.88 -15.14 -5.07
C SER A 152 7.52 -15.57 -3.65
N ALA A 153 7.82 -14.75 -2.63
CA ALA A 153 7.41 -15.01 -1.25
C ALA A 153 5.88 -14.94 -1.04
N GLY A 154 5.17 -14.27 -1.95
CA GLY A 154 3.72 -14.07 -1.87
C GLY A 154 3.27 -13.15 -0.73
N THR A 155 4.21 -12.45 -0.09
CA THR A 155 4.00 -11.46 0.96
C THR A 155 5.23 -10.56 1.09
N GLY A 156 5.07 -9.44 1.80
CA GLY A 156 6.12 -8.47 2.05
C GLY A 156 6.23 -7.41 0.94
N PRO A 157 6.71 -6.20 1.28
CA PRO A 157 6.82 -5.11 0.33
C PRO A 157 8.08 -5.23 -0.53
N VAL A 158 7.94 -4.88 -1.80
CA VAL A 158 9.04 -4.50 -2.70
C VAL A 158 8.82 -3.08 -3.19
N TYR A 159 9.89 -2.41 -3.61
CA TYR A 159 9.85 -1.02 -4.05
C TYR A 159 10.11 -0.97 -5.55
N LEU A 160 9.12 -0.50 -6.29
CA LEU A 160 9.18 -0.40 -7.74
C LEU A 160 9.46 1.05 -8.10
N PRO A 161 10.56 1.36 -8.81
CA PRO A 161 10.76 2.70 -9.30
C PRO A 161 9.66 3.00 -10.33
N ILE A 162 9.02 4.16 -10.22
CA ILE A 162 8.00 4.59 -11.17
C ILE A 162 8.45 5.89 -11.84
N GLU A 163 8.14 6.04 -13.12
CA GLU A 163 8.36 7.30 -13.81
C GLU A 163 7.41 8.36 -13.26
N ARG A 164 7.87 9.62 -13.21
CA ARG A 164 7.02 10.74 -12.77
C ARG A 164 5.83 10.99 -13.69
N ASP A 165 5.95 10.58 -14.96
CA ASP A 165 5.03 10.92 -16.04
C ASP A 165 4.24 9.72 -16.60
N VAL A 166 4.47 8.50 -16.09
CA VAL A 166 3.74 7.29 -16.49
C VAL A 166 2.96 6.74 -15.31
N VAL A 167 1.67 7.03 -15.30
CA VAL A 167 0.71 6.48 -14.33
C VAL A 167 -0.09 5.39 -15.02
N GLY A 168 0.33 4.14 -14.79
CA GLY A 168 -0.42 2.96 -15.16
C GLY A 168 0.14 1.68 -14.54
N PHE A 169 -0.77 0.77 -14.16
CA PHE A 169 -0.68 -0.70 -14.26
C PHE A 169 -1.01 -1.59 -13.03
N TRP A 170 -2.31 -1.89 -12.89
CA TRP A 170 -3.08 -3.17 -12.87
C TRP A 170 -2.84 -4.38 -11.89
N SER A 171 -4.01 -4.94 -11.49
CA SER A 171 -4.44 -6.24 -10.89
C SER A 171 -4.14 -6.75 -9.43
N GLY A 172 -5.16 -6.78 -8.53
CA GLY A 172 -5.53 -7.94 -7.64
C GLY A 172 -6.29 -7.81 -6.24
N TRP A 173 -7.38 -7.02 -6.00
CA TRP A 173 -8.46 -7.29 -4.98
C TRP A 173 -9.49 -8.49 -5.13
N SER A 174 -9.27 -9.71 -4.62
CA SER A 174 -10.34 -10.76 -4.68
C SER A 174 -11.45 -10.53 -3.63
N PRO A 175 -12.75 -10.53 -3.98
CA PRO A 175 -13.84 -10.45 -3.02
C PRO A 175 -14.21 -11.87 -2.60
N ALA A 176 -13.59 -12.36 -1.53
CA ALA A 176 -14.18 -13.49 -0.82
C ALA A 176 -15.37 -12.99 0.02
N SER A 177 -16.52 -12.87 -0.65
CA SER A 177 -17.88 -12.90 -0.08
C SER A 177 -18.39 -11.66 0.70
N PRO A 178 -19.73 -11.48 0.76
CA PRO A 178 -20.38 -10.18 0.85
C PRO A 178 -20.46 -9.69 2.30
N ALA A 179 -19.48 -8.92 2.74
CA ALA A 179 -19.78 -7.92 3.76
C ALA A 179 -20.44 -6.76 3.03
N VAL A 180 -21.78 -6.78 3.05
CA VAL A 180 -22.59 -5.56 2.95
C VAL A 180 -21.84 -4.49 3.74
N ILE A 181 -21.23 -3.53 3.03
CA ILE A 181 -20.78 -2.29 3.65
C ILE A 181 -22.08 -1.64 4.08
N LYS A 182 -22.53 -1.95 5.29
CA LYS A 182 -23.62 -1.24 5.93
C LYS A 182 -23.10 0.18 6.08
N GLN A 183 -23.48 1.01 5.11
CA GLN A 183 -23.53 2.44 5.29
C GLN A 183 -24.33 2.67 6.58
N PRO A 184 -23.82 3.41 7.57
CA PRO A 184 -24.68 3.95 8.60
C PRO A 184 -25.59 4.97 7.90
N THR A 185 -26.85 4.59 7.71
CA THR A 185 -27.96 5.55 7.63
C THR A 185 -28.07 6.32 8.94
#